data_AF-A0A969FRW2-F1
#
_entry.id   AF-A0A969FRW2-F1
#
_cell.length_a   1.000
_cell.length_b   1.000
_cell.length_c   1.000
_cell.angle_alpha   90.00
_cell.angle_beta   90.00
_cell.angle_gamma   90.00
#
_symmetry.space_group_name_H-M   'P 1'
#
loop_
_entity.id
_entity.type
_entity.pdbx_description
1 polymer ?
#
loop_
_entity_poly.entity_id
_entity_poly.type
_entity_poly.pdbx_seq_one_letter_code
_entity_poly.pdbx_strand_id
1 'polypeptide(L)'
;MTTSGEDLFASMFTLFDSTFGRQADYTTAAIINAGGGANTAVLRVSGVDSTNPSIAVVTEYALGPDDRFVRVTTTLTNNGATAIDQLAVGDALQWGLTTHFAPGHNNNNRNIPGDGYDIGGLTFDVPWVAGNGLGSSYGYTIVAGDFELSNGSTWSDPNITYLDLPGGGGSASYERFFIIGDGSLSSVSDEALALRGVAIGTLSGTITETGTGLPIANADIVITTGQCLGTSGAVSNTIGLSAAGGAYSADLQPGAYKILVKAVGRNDSACLDATVTTASTTTLNVALSQQGTLNWNVTDGSNPLPAKISVLFSGANPDREGPELGDTHTLIGGYAILSPSGSGTTTVPPGTYDIWVSRGTEYEVHRETVTVAAGGSAAVNATLQRVVNSTGYLSADLHVHALNSADSGIPYEDRARQAAAEGLEIIGATDHDYNTDMSSAITATGLGAWVGSIAGNEITTNEWGHFNGYPLTVDPGARAAERWCMRARRRRRSSVSCAPIRRTRWFRSTIRVPEDSATSTCSRSIRSRVNRPSWITPATSMRSRCSTESAFIKSASRATTGTACSTAASGSTASATPTRTRSSRRSWVIRATS
;
A
#
# COMPACT_ATOMS: atom_id res chain seq x y z
N MET A 1 -11.63 5.66 16.74
CA MET A 1 -12.87 4.88 16.51
C MET A 1 -12.45 3.41 16.48
N THR A 2 -13.10 2.52 17.23
CA THR A 2 -12.85 1.07 17.15
C THR A 2 -13.82 0.50 16.12
N THR A 3 -13.26 -0.16 15.10
CA THR A 3 -13.97 -0.87 14.04
C THR A 3 -14.86 -1.96 14.62
N SER A 4 -16.16 -1.69 14.64
CA SER A 4 -17.23 -2.69 14.80
C SER A 4 -18.22 -2.65 13.64
N GLY A 5 -17.81 -2.09 12.50
CA GLY A 5 -18.52 -2.09 11.23
C GLY A 5 -17.50 -2.35 10.13
N GLU A 6 -17.96 -2.81 8.98
CA GLU A 6 -17.18 -3.27 7.81
C GLU A 6 -16.41 -2.12 7.10
N ASP A 7 -15.89 -1.15 7.86
CA ASP A 7 -15.14 0.00 7.34
C ASP A 7 -13.75 -0.45 6.84
N LEU A 8 -13.43 -0.04 5.62
CA LEU A 8 -12.15 -0.34 4.96
C LEU A 8 -11.10 0.71 5.28
N PHE A 9 -11.51 1.93 5.63
CA PHE A 9 -10.62 3.01 6.01
C PHE A 9 -10.12 2.79 7.45
N ALA A 10 -8.82 2.96 7.69
CA ALA A 10 -8.27 2.69 9.02
C ALA A 10 -8.48 3.87 9.97
N SER A 11 -7.92 5.05 9.64
CA SER A 11 -8.01 6.21 10.52
C SER A 11 -7.54 7.52 9.90
N MET A 12 -8.02 8.62 10.48
CA MET A 12 -7.56 9.98 10.22
C MET A 12 -7.15 10.65 11.52
N PHE A 13 -6.00 11.33 11.54
CA PHE A 13 -5.49 12.07 12.70
C PHE A 13 -5.09 13.48 12.31
N THR A 14 -5.34 14.45 13.19
CA THR A 14 -4.89 15.83 12.96
C THR A 14 -3.40 15.99 13.24
N LEU A 15 -2.66 16.46 12.23
CA LEU A 15 -1.21 16.62 12.22
C LEU A 15 -0.78 18.08 12.12
N PHE A 16 0.39 18.37 12.68
CA PHE A 16 1.06 19.67 12.64
C PHE A 16 2.52 19.54 12.17
N ASP A 17 3.12 20.62 11.66
CA ASP A 17 4.53 20.73 11.22
C ASP A 17 4.97 19.85 10.03
N SER A 18 4.02 19.37 9.20
CA SER A 18 4.26 18.57 7.98
C SER A 18 5.20 17.36 8.12
N THR A 19 5.55 16.98 9.35
CA THR A 19 6.43 15.87 9.68
C THR A 19 5.81 15.04 10.80
N PHE A 20 5.74 13.73 10.58
CA PHE A 20 5.07 12.81 11.49
C PHE A 20 5.66 12.87 12.91
N GLY A 21 4.80 13.09 13.90
CA GLY A 21 5.14 13.05 15.33
C GLY A 21 4.55 14.17 16.18
N ARG A 22 4.12 15.28 15.55
CA ARG A 22 3.37 16.36 16.21
C ARG A 22 1.91 16.30 15.75
N GLN A 23 1.02 15.98 16.67
CA GLN A 23 -0.41 15.77 16.42
C GLN A 23 -1.28 16.43 17.49
N ALA A 24 -2.59 16.42 17.27
CA ALA A 24 -3.57 16.72 18.31
C ALA A 24 -3.75 15.54 19.27
N ASP A 25 -3.56 15.77 20.57
CA ASP A 25 -3.85 14.83 21.64
C ASP A 25 -5.22 15.13 22.25
N TYR A 26 -6.27 14.54 21.68
CA TYR A 26 -7.64 14.70 22.17
C TYR A 26 -7.86 13.97 23.50
N THR A 27 -8.52 14.65 24.44
CA THR A 27 -8.82 14.11 25.78
C THR A 27 -10.31 14.05 26.07
N THR A 28 -11.13 14.74 25.28
CA THR A 28 -12.58 14.79 25.45
C THR A 28 -13.29 14.68 24.11
N ALA A 29 -14.49 14.11 24.14
CA ALA A 29 -15.41 14.03 23.01
C ALA A 29 -16.83 14.28 23.52
N ALA A 30 -17.59 15.10 22.81
CA ALA A 30 -18.96 15.46 23.16
C ALA A 30 -19.83 15.54 21.90
N ILE A 31 -21.00 14.89 21.95
CA ILE A 31 -22.05 15.10 20.95
C ILE A 31 -22.66 16.47 21.22
N ILE A 32 -22.40 17.42 20.32
CA ILE A 32 -22.95 18.78 20.40
C ILE A 32 -24.38 18.79 19.84
N ASN A 33 -24.59 18.03 18.77
CA ASN A 33 -25.91 17.75 18.21
C ASN A 33 -25.93 16.29 17.73
N ALA A 34 -26.94 15.52 18.15
CA ALA A 34 -27.09 14.13 17.73
C ALA A 34 -27.61 13.99 16.29
N GLY A 35 -28.04 15.09 15.66
CA GLY A 35 -28.66 15.09 14.34
C GLY A 35 -30.09 14.53 14.36
N GLY A 36 -30.61 14.22 13.17
CA GLY A 36 -31.92 13.61 12.97
C GLY A 36 -32.94 14.53 12.30
N GLY A 37 -33.77 13.95 11.43
CA GLY A 37 -34.61 14.72 10.51
C GLY A 37 -33.73 15.53 9.56
N ALA A 38 -33.95 16.85 9.49
CA ALA A 38 -33.15 17.77 8.69
C ALA A 38 -31.93 18.37 9.44
N ASN A 39 -31.63 17.91 10.66
CA ASN A 39 -30.57 18.50 11.49
C ASN A 39 -29.22 17.81 11.28
N THR A 40 -28.18 18.63 11.13
CA THR A 40 -26.78 18.19 11.10
C THR A 40 -26.36 17.57 12.44
N ALA A 41 -25.77 16.38 12.40
CA ALA A 41 -25.09 15.78 13.54
C ALA A 41 -23.72 16.44 13.71
N VAL A 42 -23.34 16.76 14.96
CA VAL A 42 -22.08 17.42 15.28
C VAL A 42 -21.41 16.75 16.48
N LEU A 43 -20.23 16.19 16.25
CA LEU A 43 -19.32 15.69 17.29
C LEU A 43 -18.18 16.68 17.46
N ARG A 44 -17.92 17.11 18.70
CA ARG A 44 -16.76 17.93 19.04
C ARG A 44 -15.76 17.09 19.83
N VAL A 45 -14.51 17.10 19.43
CA VAL A 45 -13.38 16.59 20.20
C VAL A 45 -12.48 17.74 20.62
N SER A 46 -11.89 17.64 21.81
CA SER A 46 -11.03 18.70 22.34
C SER A 46 -9.83 18.13 23.06
N GLY A 47 -8.71 18.84 22.90
CA GLY A 47 -7.41 18.42 23.38
C GLY A 47 -6.38 19.54 23.26
N VAL A 48 -5.12 19.14 23.15
CA VAL A 48 -4.00 20.06 22.98
C VAL A 48 -3.02 19.54 21.93
N ASP A 49 -2.11 20.38 21.50
CA ASP A 49 -0.95 19.95 20.73
C ASP A 49 -0.03 19.05 21.59
N SER A 50 0.30 17.87 21.06
CA SER A 50 1.14 16.85 21.70
C SER A 50 2.55 17.32 22.11
N THR A 51 3.10 18.33 21.44
CA THR A 51 4.42 18.89 21.72
C THR A 51 4.37 20.21 22.45
N ASN A 52 3.25 20.95 22.33
CA ASN A 52 3.03 22.21 23.01
C ASN A 52 1.63 22.32 23.63
N PRO A 53 1.44 21.85 24.88
CA PRO A 53 0.14 21.87 25.54
C PRO A 53 -0.50 23.25 25.77
N SER A 54 0.21 24.36 25.49
CA SER A 54 -0.40 25.70 25.53
C SER A 54 -1.31 25.97 24.33
N ILE A 55 -1.21 25.17 23.27
CA ILE A 55 -2.07 25.26 22.09
C ILE A 55 -3.26 24.32 22.32
N ALA A 56 -4.43 24.90 22.57
CA ALA A 56 -5.67 24.13 22.63
C ALA A 56 -6.14 23.79 21.22
N VAL A 57 -6.62 22.57 21.03
CA VAL A 57 -7.12 22.06 19.75
C VAL A 57 -8.57 21.62 19.94
N VAL A 58 -9.46 22.15 19.11
CA VAL A 58 -10.86 21.74 19.03
C VAL A 58 -11.15 21.33 17.59
N THR A 59 -11.72 20.14 17.40
CA THR A 59 -12.15 19.67 16.08
C THR A 59 -13.62 19.28 16.13
N GLU A 60 -14.37 19.81 15.17
CA GLU A 60 -15.77 19.50 14.96
C GLU A 60 -15.94 18.66 13.71
N TYR A 61 -16.65 17.55 13.85
CA TYR A 61 -17.09 16.67 12.78
C TYR A 61 -18.58 16.89 12.60
N ALA A 62 -18.97 17.46 11.45
CA ALA A 62 -20.35 17.76 11.12
C ALA A 62 -20.81 16.90 9.93
N LEU A 63 -21.94 16.21 10.08
CA LEU A 63 -22.56 15.38 9.05
C LEU A 63 -23.99 15.86 8.83
N GLY A 64 -24.28 16.43 7.65
CA GLY A 64 -25.63 16.80 7.24
C GLY A 64 -26.51 15.58 6.98
N PRO A 65 -27.84 15.76 6.91
CA PRO A 65 -28.80 14.65 6.78
C PRO A 65 -28.65 13.85 5.47
N ASP A 66 -28.21 14.50 4.39
CA ASP A 66 -28.03 13.89 3.07
C ASP A 66 -26.57 14.03 2.56
N ASP A 67 -25.68 14.53 3.41
CA ASP A 67 -24.28 14.74 3.04
C ASP A 67 -23.59 13.37 2.92
N ARG A 68 -22.85 13.17 1.83
CA ARG A 68 -21.93 12.04 1.70
C ARG A 68 -20.52 12.38 2.16
N PHE A 69 -20.40 13.40 3.00
CA PHE A 69 -19.14 13.83 3.56
C PHE A 69 -19.32 14.27 5.01
N VAL A 70 -18.25 14.12 5.77
CA VAL A 70 -18.09 14.76 7.07
C VAL A 70 -17.28 16.03 6.85
N ARG A 71 -17.88 17.18 7.19
CA ARG A 71 -17.16 18.45 7.27
C ARG A 71 -16.34 18.45 8.56
N VAL A 72 -15.05 18.72 8.45
CA VAL A 72 -14.14 18.68 9.57
C VAL A 72 -13.47 20.05 9.75
N THR A 73 -13.85 20.74 10.81
CA THR A 73 -13.31 22.06 11.15
C THR A 73 -12.43 21.93 12.38
N THR A 74 -11.16 22.33 12.27
CA THR A 74 -10.24 22.36 13.41
C THR A 74 -9.91 23.81 13.75
N THR A 75 -10.03 24.15 15.03
CA THR A 75 -9.64 25.45 15.60
C THR A 75 -8.49 25.24 16.58
N LEU A 76 -7.40 25.99 16.37
CA LEU A 76 -6.27 26.05 17.28
C LEU A 76 -6.31 27.38 18.03
N THR A 77 -6.08 27.34 19.35
CA THR A 77 -5.99 28.54 20.19
C THR A 77 -4.68 28.53 20.96
N ASN A 78 -3.83 29.53 20.73
CA ASN A 78 -2.54 29.67 21.38
C ASN A 78 -2.68 30.44 22.70
N ASN A 79 -2.76 29.70 23.82
CA ASN A 79 -2.80 30.28 25.16
C ASN A 79 -1.41 30.67 25.69
N GLY A 80 -0.35 30.41 24.92
CA GLY A 80 1.01 30.84 25.23
C GLY A 80 1.21 32.33 24.92
N ALA A 81 2.27 32.93 25.46
CA ALA A 81 2.55 34.36 25.25
C ALA A 81 3.22 34.65 23.88
N THR A 82 3.87 33.66 23.28
CA THR A 82 4.64 33.82 22.03
C THR A 82 3.78 33.43 20.83
N ALA A 83 3.77 34.28 19.80
CA ALA A 83 3.13 33.96 18.53
C ALA A 83 3.84 32.81 17.81
N ILE A 84 3.08 32.03 17.05
CA ILE A 84 3.60 30.96 16.19
C ILE A 84 3.19 31.32 14.77
N ASP A 85 4.18 31.62 13.94
CA ASP A 85 3.94 31.97 12.55
C ASP A 85 4.08 30.72 11.66
N GLN A 86 3.25 30.63 10.63
CA GLN A 86 3.31 29.59 9.60
C GLN A 86 3.31 28.16 10.17
N LEU A 87 2.42 27.88 11.11
CA LEU A 87 2.18 26.51 11.57
C LEU A 87 1.51 25.71 10.44
N ALA A 88 2.21 24.74 9.87
CA ALA A 88 1.61 23.78 8.94
C ALA A 88 0.52 22.97 9.66
N VAL A 89 -0.67 22.91 9.07
CA VAL A 89 -1.81 22.16 9.61
C VAL A 89 -2.40 21.23 8.56
N GLY A 90 -2.81 20.05 9.01
CA GLY A 90 -3.30 19.03 8.12
C GLY A 90 -3.80 17.81 8.88
N ASP A 91 -3.70 16.65 8.22
CA ASP A 91 -4.04 15.37 8.79
C ASP A 91 -3.06 14.28 8.30
N ALA A 92 -3.12 13.11 8.94
CA ALA A 92 -2.59 11.84 8.46
C ALA A 92 -3.76 10.92 8.13
N LEU A 93 -3.76 10.36 6.93
CA LEU A 93 -4.74 9.40 6.45
C LEU A 93 -4.09 8.02 6.39
N GLN A 94 -4.63 7.07 7.13
CA GLN A 94 -4.28 5.65 7.00
C GLN A 94 -5.38 4.95 6.22
N TRP A 95 -5.04 4.51 5.01
CA TRP A 95 -6.02 4.03 4.03
C TRP A 95 -6.54 2.61 4.32
N GLY A 96 -5.89 1.86 5.21
CA GLY A 96 -6.38 0.55 5.65
C GLY A 96 -6.44 -0.47 4.51
N LEU A 97 -7.65 -0.99 4.25
CA LEU A 97 -7.94 -1.94 3.17
C LEU A 97 -8.22 -1.25 1.82
N THR A 98 -7.94 0.04 1.71
CA THR A 98 -8.13 0.80 0.48
C THR A 98 -6.82 1.11 -0.22
N THR A 99 -6.84 1.19 -1.55
CA THR A 99 -5.71 1.63 -2.35
C THR A 99 -5.84 3.12 -2.58
N HIS A 100 -4.85 3.87 -2.11
CA HIS A 100 -4.82 5.30 -2.29
C HIS A 100 -4.60 5.72 -3.76
N PHE A 101 -5.29 6.80 -4.12
CA PHE A 101 -5.40 7.36 -5.45
C PHE A 101 -5.26 8.87 -5.37
N ALA A 102 -4.55 9.47 -6.33
CA ALA A 102 -4.59 10.90 -6.54
C ALA A 102 -4.71 11.23 -8.04
N PRO A 103 -5.59 12.17 -8.43
CA PRO A 103 -5.83 12.50 -9.83
C PRO A 103 -4.55 13.00 -10.49
N GLY A 104 -4.18 12.41 -11.62
CA GLY A 104 -3.02 12.85 -12.40
C GLY A 104 -1.65 12.38 -11.87
N HIS A 105 -1.61 11.52 -10.84
CA HIS A 105 -0.36 11.05 -10.23
C HIS A 105 -0.31 9.53 -10.11
N ASN A 106 0.87 8.95 -10.35
CA ASN A 106 1.19 7.56 -10.07
C ASN A 106 2.72 7.38 -9.91
N ASN A 107 3.12 6.41 -9.09
CA ASN A 107 4.51 6.00 -8.95
C ASN A 107 4.84 4.96 -10.01
N ASN A 108 5.17 5.45 -11.22
CA ASN A 108 5.56 4.63 -12.37
C ASN A 108 6.81 3.74 -12.14
N ASN A 109 7.46 3.80 -10.97
CA ASN A 109 8.68 3.07 -10.65
C ASN A 109 8.50 1.53 -10.56
N ARG A 110 7.27 1.02 -10.63
CA ARG A 110 7.02 -0.43 -10.72
C ARG A 110 6.89 -0.97 -12.15
N ASN A 111 6.93 -0.15 -13.20
CA ASN A 111 6.63 -0.55 -14.58
C ASN A 111 5.29 -1.32 -14.71
N ILE A 112 4.35 -1.06 -13.82
CA ILE A 112 2.98 -1.51 -13.94
C ILE A 112 2.23 -0.30 -14.52
N PRO A 113 1.60 -0.39 -15.70
CA PRO A 113 0.79 0.70 -16.25
C PRO A 113 -0.32 1.02 -15.25
N GLY A 114 -0.09 2.04 -14.42
CA GLY A 114 -0.92 2.36 -13.27
C GLY A 114 -2.13 3.17 -13.68
N ASP A 115 -3.30 2.60 -13.44
CA ASP A 115 -4.66 3.15 -13.43
C ASP A 115 -4.87 4.34 -12.48
N GLY A 116 -3.80 5.01 -12.03
CA GLY A 116 -3.83 6.15 -11.10
C GLY A 116 -3.68 5.76 -9.62
N TYR A 117 -3.52 4.47 -9.34
CA TYR A 117 -3.13 3.96 -8.02
C TYR A 117 -1.61 3.98 -7.84
N ASP A 118 -1.16 3.68 -6.61
CA ASP A 118 0.25 3.61 -6.19
C ASP A 118 0.94 4.98 -6.19
N ILE A 119 0.53 5.86 -5.28
CA ILE A 119 1.15 7.19 -5.10
C ILE A 119 2.26 7.16 -4.04
N GLY A 120 2.59 5.98 -3.50
CA GLY A 120 3.52 5.86 -2.38
C GLY A 120 4.94 6.31 -2.70
N GLY A 121 5.55 7.04 -1.76
CA GLY A 121 6.90 7.61 -1.90
C GLY A 121 6.94 8.91 -2.71
N LEU A 122 5.79 9.46 -3.10
CA LEU A 122 5.69 10.71 -3.83
C LEU A 122 5.16 11.85 -2.95
N THR A 123 5.59 13.08 -3.28
CA THR A 123 5.03 14.32 -2.74
C THR A 123 4.66 15.23 -3.90
N PHE A 124 3.44 15.77 -3.90
CA PHE A 124 2.91 16.65 -4.94
C PHE A 124 1.66 17.40 -4.43
N ASP A 125 1.24 18.44 -5.14
CA ASP A 125 0.01 19.18 -4.82
C ASP A 125 -1.20 18.54 -5.50
N VAL A 126 -2.32 18.42 -4.78
CA VAL A 126 -3.57 17.88 -5.33
C VAL A 126 -4.81 18.68 -4.91
N PRO A 127 -5.88 18.66 -5.73
CA PRO A 127 -7.18 19.18 -5.31
C PRO A 127 -7.94 18.23 -4.37
N TRP A 128 -7.71 16.92 -4.49
CA TRP A 128 -8.31 15.87 -3.66
C TRP A 128 -7.48 14.58 -3.73
N VAL A 129 -7.65 13.72 -2.73
CA VAL A 129 -7.07 12.37 -2.67
C VAL A 129 -8.16 11.39 -2.25
N ALA A 130 -8.03 10.13 -2.64
CA ALA A 130 -8.99 9.10 -2.29
C ALA A 130 -8.33 7.77 -1.92
N GLY A 131 -9.11 6.91 -1.27
CA GLY A 131 -8.83 5.49 -1.13
C GLY A 131 -9.98 4.71 -1.75
N ASN A 132 -9.69 3.84 -2.71
CA ASN A 132 -10.69 2.94 -3.27
C ASN A 132 -10.66 1.59 -2.54
N GLY A 133 -11.83 1.00 -2.30
CA GLY A 133 -11.95 -0.29 -1.64
C GLY A 133 -13.19 -1.04 -2.11
N LEU A 134 -13.29 -2.31 -1.75
CA LEU A 134 -14.37 -3.17 -2.18
C LEU A 134 -15.73 -2.67 -1.66
N GLY A 135 -16.54 -2.09 -2.54
CA GLY A 135 -17.89 -1.60 -2.23
C GLY A 135 -17.94 -0.31 -1.41
N SER A 136 -16.80 0.35 -1.17
CA SER A 136 -16.74 1.66 -0.50
C SER A 136 -15.48 2.41 -0.93
N SER A 137 -15.62 3.70 -1.17
CA SER A 137 -14.52 4.60 -1.47
C SER A 137 -14.52 5.77 -0.49
N TYR A 138 -13.35 6.34 -0.22
CA TYR A 138 -13.18 7.43 0.74
C TYR A 138 -12.41 8.56 0.07
N GLY A 139 -12.77 9.80 0.37
CA GLY A 139 -12.15 10.97 -0.22
C GLY A 139 -11.74 12.00 0.80
N TYR A 140 -10.79 12.84 0.42
CA TYR A 140 -10.34 13.97 1.20
C TYR A 140 -10.11 15.18 0.29
N THR A 141 -10.74 16.30 0.61
CA THR A 141 -10.61 17.54 -0.16
C THR A 141 -10.80 18.80 0.70
N ILE A 142 -10.56 19.95 0.08
CA ILE A 142 -10.77 21.30 0.63
C ILE A 142 -11.58 22.14 -0.36
N VAL A 143 -12.17 23.24 0.10
CA VAL A 143 -13.07 24.08 -0.71
C VAL A 143 -12.42 24.71 -1.95
N ALA A 144 -11.12 25.03 -1.90
CA ALA A 144 -10.43 25.71 -2.98
C ALA A 144 -8.92 25.53 -2.89
N GLY A 145 -8.24 25.61 -4.04
CA GLY A 145 -6.80 25.43 -4.13
C GLY A 145 -6.37 23.98 -3.95
N ASP A 146 -5.08 23.75 -4.15
CA ASP A 146 -4.47 22.43 -3.98
C ASP A 146 -3.74 22.39 -2.64
N PHE A 147 -3.53 21.18 -2.11
CA PHE A 147 -2.75 20.94 -0.90
C PHE A 147 -1.59 19.99 -1.19
N GLU A 148 -0.47 20.24 -0.53
CA GLU A 148 0.70 19.36 -0.60
C GLU A 148 0.36 18.02 0.04
N LEU A 149 0.60 16.94 -0.67
CA LEU A 149 0.30 15.58 -0.25
C LEU A 149 1.58 14.76 -0.23
N SER A 150 2.04 14.37 0.95
CA SER A 150 3.14 13.39 1.09
C SER A 150 2.59 11.99 1.31
N ASN A 151 3.14 11.00 0.60
CA ASN A 151 2.57 9.65 0.57
C ASN A 151 3.60 8.59 0.97
N GLY A 152 3.19 7.65 1.82
CA GLY A 152 3.92 6.40 2.07
C GLY A 152 3.28 5.21 1.36
N SER A 153 3.58 3.98 1.80
CA SER A 153 3.06 2.79 1.12
C SER A 153 1.55 2.58 1.28
N THR A 154 0.95 3.03 2.38
CA THR A 154 -0.49 2.87 2.68
C THR A 154 -1.11 4.09 3.38
N TRP A 155 -0.40 5.22 3.38
CA TRP A 155 -0.82 6.44 4.07
C TRP A 155 -0.55 7.69 3.23
N SER A 156 -1.27 8.76 3.56
CA SER A 156 -1.11 10.08 2.95
C SER A 156 -1.25 11.17 4.00
N ASP A 157 -0.32 12.14 4.00
CA ASP A 157 -0.28 13.25 4.94
C ASP A 157 -0.59 14.57 4.18
N PRO A 158 -1.87 14.96 4.04
CA PRO A 158 -2.24 16.25 3.44
C PRO A 158 -1.83 17.42 4.35
N ASN A 159 -0.99 18.31 3.84
CA ASN A 159 -0.67 19.60 4.42
C ASN A 159 -1.55 20.67 3.78
N ILE A 160 -2.61 21.08 4.50
CA ILE A 160 -3.71 21.85 3.95
C ILE A 160 -3.36 23.32 3.80
N THR A 161 -2.78 23.90 4.85
CA THR A 161 -2.49 25.33 4.92
C THR A 161 -1.52 25.64 6.06
N TYR A 162 -1.11 26.89 6.13
CA TYR A 162 -0.25 27.43 7.18
C TYR A 162 -1.02 28.48 7.97
N LEU A 163 -1.04 28.35 9.30
CA LEU A 163 -1.74 29.27 10.19
C LEU A 163 -0.75 30.12 10.99
N ASP A 164 -1.02 31.41 11.08
CA ASP A 164 -0.40 32.28 12.08
C ASP A 164 -1.27 32.28 13.34
N LEU A 165 -0.68 31.94 14.48
CA LEU A 165 -1.35 31.83 15.79
C LEU A 165 -0.77 32.87 16.77
N PRO A 166 -1.42 34.04 16.90
CA PRO A 166 -0.99 35.06 17.85
C PRO A 166 -0.97 34.52 19.29
N GLY A 167 0.00 34.97 20.08
CA GLY A 167 0.04 34.68 21.51
C GLY A 167 -1.10 35.37 22.27
N GLY A 168 -1.36 34.92 23.50
CA GLY A 168 -2.33 35.54 24.40
C GLY A 168 -3.79 35.16 24.11
N GLY A 169 -4.02 33.97 23.56
CA GLY A 169 -5.37 33.45 23.23
C GLY A 169 -5.79 33.67 21.79
N GLY A 170 -4.86 34.03 20.89
CA GLY A 170 -5.13 34.10 19.46
C GLY A 170 -5.53 32.73 18.90
N SER A 171 -6.46 32.73 17.95
CA SER A 171 -6.98 31.49 17.35
C SER A 171 -7.09 31.57 15.84
N ALA A 172 -6.92 30.44 15.19
CA ALA A 172 -7.18 30.28 13.75
C ALA A 172 -7.86 28.93 13.50
N SER A 173 -8.60 28.84 12.39
CA SER A 173 -9.34 27.64 12.01
C SER A 173 -9.08 27.28 10.55
N TYR A 174 -9.21 26.00 10.24
CA TYR A 174 -9.19 25.48 8.89
C TYR A 174 -10.25 24.38 8.73
N GLU A 175 -10.66 24.15 7.49
CA GLU A 175 -11.75 23.24 7.14
C GLU A 175 -11.31 22.30 6.01
N ARG A 176 -11.79 21.06 6.09
CA ARG A 176 -11.67 20.03 5.05
C ARG A 176 -12.89 19.12 5.08
N PHE A 177 -12.97 18.24 4.09
CA PHE A 177 -14.08 17.31 3.91
C PHE A 177 -13.56 15.90 3.78
N PHE A 178 -14.11 14.98 4.56
CA PHE A 178 -13.90 13.56 4.44
C PHE A 178 -15.12 12.95 3.75
N ILE A 179 -14.97 12.50 2.50
CA ILE A 179 -16.04 12.02 1.64
C ILE A 179 -16.16 10.49 1.77
N ILE A 180 -17.39 9.98 1.72
CA ILE A 180 -17.72 8.56 1.66
C ILE A 180 -18.46 8.32 0.34
N GLY A 181 -17.82 7.58 -0.54
CA GLY A 181 -18.34 7.17 -1.84
C GLY A 181 -18.90 5.75 -1.83
N ASP A 182 -19.32 5.29 -3.01
CA ASP A 182 -20.04 4.02 -3.22
C ASP A 182 -19.14 2.86 -3.68
N GLY A 183 -17.81 3.03 -3.63
CA GLY A 183 -16.84 2.09 -4.18
C GLY A 183 -16.34 2.47 -5.58
N SER A 184 -16.87 3.53 -6.18
CA SER A 184 -16.25 4.19 -7.34
C SER A 184 -15.40 5.39 -6.91
N LEU A 185 -14.33 5.69 -7.65
CA LEU A 185 -13.59 6.94 -7.46
C LEU A 185 -14.37 8.13 -8.03
N SER A 186 -15.23 7.92 -9.04
CA SER A 186 -16.08 8.98 -9.57
C SER A 186 -17.03 9.51 -8.50
N SER A 187 -17.62 8.64 -7.67
CA SER A 187 -18.45 9.10 -6.57
C SER A 187 -17.70 10.04 -5.60
N VAL A 188 -16.41 9.84 -5.38
CA VAL A 188 -15.58 10.76 -4.58
C VAL A 188 -15.27 12.04 -5.34
N SER A 189 -14.85 11.93 -6.61
CA SER A 189 -14.49 13.10 -7.41
C SER A 189 -15.69 14.02 -7.69
N ASP A 190 -16.87 13.46 -7.92
CA ASP A 190 -18.11 14.20 -8.16
C ASP A 190 -18.45 15.06 -6.94
N GLU A 191 -18.37 14.48 -5.73
CA GLU A 191 -18.57 15.21 -4.47
C GLU A 191 -17.50 16.28 -4.25
N ALA A 192 -16.23 15.97 -4.54
CA ALA A 192 -15.14 16.92 -4.42
C ALA A 192 -15.29 18.11 -5.38
N LEU A 193 -15.70 17.87 -6.63
CA LEU A 193 -15.97 18.92 -7.61
C LEU A 193 -17.15 19.80 -7.19
N ALA A 194 -18.21 19.19 -6.65
CA ALA A 194 -19.38 19.91 -6.12
C ALA A 194 -19.02 20.80 -4.93
N LEU A 195 -18.31 20.27 -3.94
CA LEU A 195 -17.82 21.02 -2.76
C LEU A 195 -16.91 22.20 -3.15
N ARG A 196 -16.15 22.05 -4.24
CA ARG A 196 -15.23 23.07 -4.76
C ARG A 196 -15.90 24.06 -5.71
N GLY A 197 -17.19 23.88 -6.03
CA GLY A 197 -17.93 24.77 -6.94
C GLY A 197 -17.34 24.83 -8.35
N VAL A 198 -16.71 23.74 -8.80
CA VAL A 198 -16.07 23.69 -10.12
C VAL A 198 -17.14 23.46 -11.19
N ALA A 199 -17.03 24.15 -12.32
CA ALA A 199 -17.92 23.91 -13.46
C ALA A 199 -17.70 22.48 -14.00
N ILE A 200 -18.80 21.74 -14.18
CA ILE A 200 -18.80 20.34 -14.64
C ILE A 200 -19.67 20.13 -15.86
N GLY A 201 -19.41 19.05 -16.59
CA GLY A 201 -20.37 18.32 -17.41
C GLY A 201 -20.32 16.84 -17.05
N THR A 202 -21.26 16.04 -17.56
CA THR A 202 -21.42 14.64 -17.17
C THR A 202 -21.06 13.71 -18.31
N LEU A 203 -20.18 12.73 -18.07
CA LEU A 203 -19.99 11.58 -18.94
C LEU A 203 -20.85 10.42 -18.42
N SER A 204 -21.71 9.86 -19.26
CA SER A 204 -22.57 8.72 -18.87
C SER A 204 -22.77 7.74 -20.02
N GLY A 205 -23.27 6.55 -19.70
CA GLY A 205 -23.60 5.56 -20.71
C GLY A 205 -23.90 4.19 -20.11
N THR A 206 -23.82 3.17 -20.95
CA THR A 206 -24.04 1.77 -20.56
C THR A 206 -22.91 0.87 -21.01
N ILE A 207 -22.57 -0.11 -20.18
CA ILE A 207 -21.62 -1.17 -20.45
C ILE A 207 -22.40 -2.48 -20.68
N THR A 208 -22.19 -3.10 -21.83
CA THR A 208 -22.90 -4.33 -22.23
C THR A 208 -21.96 -5.41 -22.74
N GLU A 209 -22.42 -6.65 -22.76
CA GLU A 209 -21.68 -7.77 -23.31
C GLU A 209 -21.91 -7.90 -24.82
N THR A 210 -20.81 -8.00 -25.57
CA THR A 210 -20.82 -8.23 -27.02
C THR A 210 -21.55 -9.55 -27.35
N GLY A 211 -22.49 -9.48 -28.28
CA GLY A 211 -23.24 -10.63 -28.78
C GLY A 211 -24.55 -10.90 -28.03
N THR A 212 -24.57 -10.78 -26.70
CA THR A 212 -25.79 -11.00 -25.90
C THR A 212 -26.54 -9.71 -25.57
N GLY A 213 -25.84 -8.57 -25.53
CA GLY A 213 -26.40 -7.28 -25.12
C GLY A 213 -26.75 -7.19 -23.64
N LEU A 214 -26.37 -8.18 -22.83
CA LEU A 214 -26.62 -8.19 -21.40
C LEU A 214 -25.80 -7.08 -20.70
N PRO A 215 -26.35 -6.42 -19.67
CA PRO A 215 -25.61 -5.40 -18.92
C PRO A 215 -24.43 -6.00 -18.16
N ILE A 216 -23.33 -5.25 -18.06
CA ILE A 216 -22.15 -5.61 -17.28
C ILE A 216 -22.05 -4.67 -16.09
N ALA A 217 -22.17 -5.22 -14.89
CA ALA A 217 -21.95 -4.52 -13.64
C ALA A 217 -20.47 -4.53 -13.24
N ASN A 218 -20.08 -3.59 -12.37
CA ASN A 218 -18.74 -3.47 -11.80
C ASN A 218 -17.62 -3.41 -12.85
N ALA A 219 -17.91 -2.82 -14.01
CA ALA A 219 -16.87 -2.45 -14.96
C ALA A 219 -16.27 -1.12 -14.55
N ASP A 220 -14.95 -1.00 -14.60
CA ASP A 220 -14.23 0.24 -14.36
C ASP A 220 -14.22 1.08 -15.64
N ILE A 221 -14.64 2.34 -15.52
CA ILE A 221 -14.54 3.35 -16.55
C ILE A 221 -13.35 4.23 -16.18
N VAL A 222 -12.17 3.90 -16.69
CA VAL A 222 -10.95 4.66 -16.44
C VAL A 222 -10.95 5.91 -17.32
N ILE A 223 -10.83 7.07 -16.68
CA ILE A 223 -10.94 8.38 -17.34
C ILE A 223 -9.59 9.11 -17.19
N THR A 224 -8.91 9.31 -18.31
CA THR A 224 -7.59 9.97 -18.37
C THR A 224 -7.64 11.22 -19.25
N THR A 225 -6.68 12.12 -19.08
CA THR A 225 -6.47 13.26 -20.00
C THR A 225 -5.28 13.02 -20.92
N GLY A 226 -5.42 13.40 -22.19
CA GLY A 226 -4.34 13.37 -23.19
C GLY A 226 -4.04 11.99 -23.77
N GLN A 227 -3.75 10.99 -22.94
CA GLN A 227 -3.37 9.65 -23.38
C GLN A 227 -4.21 8.56 -22.72
N CYS A 228 -4.46 7.46 -23.43
CA CYS A 228 -5.16 6.31 -22.85
C CYS A 228 -4.28 5.56 -21.84
N LEU A 229 -4.92 4.99 -20.83
CA LEU A 229 -4.24 4.12 -19.89
C LEU A 229 -3.51 2.99 -20.64
N GLY A 230 -2.29 2.65 -20.21
CA GLY A 230 -1.41 1.69 -20.87
C GLY A 230 -0.28 2.32 -21.67
N THR A 231 -0.34 3.63 -21.97
CA THR A 231 0.78 4.35 -22.59
C THR A 231 1.68 5.03 -21.55
N SER A 232 2.97 5.18 -21.89
CA SER A 232 3.93 5.86 -21.03
C SER A 232 3.49 7.31 -20.72
N GLY A 233 3.27 7.61 -19.44
CA GLY A 233 2.83 8.92 -18.97
C GLY A 233 1.31 9.11 -18.86
N ALA A 234 0.50 8.08 -19.16
CA ALA A 234 -0.93 8.13 -18.88
C ALA A 234 -1.19 8.03 -17.37
N VAL A 235 -2.08 8.89 -16.88
CA VAL A 235 -2.53 8.97 -15.48
C VAL A 235 -4.03 9.19 -15.47
N SER A 236 -4.72 8.49 -14.56
CA SER A 236 -6.16 8.62 -14.39
C SER A 236 -6.51 9.88 -13.62
N ASN A 237 -7.59 10.53 -14.04
CA ASN A 237 -8.20 11.64 -13.31
C ASN A 237 -9.25 11.13 -12.33
N THR A 238 -10.03 10.13 -12.74
CA THR A 238 -10.98 9.40 -11.89
C THR A 238 -11.32 8.06 -12.53
N ILE A 239 -12.04 7.22 -11.81
CA ILE A 239 -12.52 5.92 -12.28
C ILE A 239 -13.98 5.76 -11.89
N GLY A 240 -14.85 5.65 -12.90
CA GLY A 240 -16.26 5.34 -12.70
C GLY A 240 -16.49 3.84 -12.56
N LEU A 241 -17.65 3.46 -12.03
CA LEU A 241 -18.07 2.06 -11.88
C LEU A 241 -19.45 1.87 -12.50
N SER A 242 -19.65 0.81 -13.30
CA SER A 242 -20.98 0.49 -13.82
C SER A 242 -21.86 -0.18 -12.77
N ALA A 243 -23.10 0.28 -12.66
CA ALA A 243 -24.11 -0.30 -11.77
C ALA A 243 -24.61 -1.67 -12.27
N ALA A 244 -25.44 -2.35 -11.48
CA ALA A 244 -26.03 -3.65 -11.81
C ALA A 244 -26.71 -3.71 -13.20
N GLY A 245 -27.31 -2.60 -13.64
CA GLY A 245 -27.93 -2.46 -14.97
C GLY A 245 -26.96 -2.04 -16.10
N GLY A 246 -25.66 -2.01 -15.83
CA GLY A 246 -24.61 -1.60 -16.77
C GLY A 246 -24.45 -0.08 -16.95
N ALA A 247 -25.35 0.72 -16.36
CA ALA A 247 -25.26 2.18 -16.45
C ALA A 247 -24.11 2.73 -15.61
N TYR A 248 -23.47 3.81 -16.08
CA TYR A 248 -22.46 4.56 -15.33
C TYR A 248 -22.63 6.07 -15.55
N SER A 249 -22.10 6.86 -14.62
CA SER A 249 -22.04 8.33 -14.69
C SER A 249 -20.81 8.82 -13.95
N ALA A 250 -20.17 9.88 -14.45
CA ALA A 250 -19.10 10.61 -13.79
C ALA A 250 -19.18 12.10 -14.16
N ASP A 251 -19.07 12.96 -13.16
CA ASP A 251 -18.98 14.40 -13.36
C ASP A 251 -17.52 14.82 -13.55
N LEU A 252 -17.27 15.56 -14.63
CA LEU A 252 -15.94 15.93 -15.06
C LEU A 252 -15.89 17.42 -15.37
N GLN A 253 -14.73 18.02 -15.15
CA GLN A 253 -14.48 19.37 -15.67
C GLN A 253 -14.58 19.36 -17.21
N PRO A 254 -15.04 20.45 -17.85
CA PRO A 254 -15.06 20.56 -19.30
C PRO A 254 -13.68 20.29 -19.90
N GLY A 255 -13.60 19.42 -20.90
CA GLY A 255 -12.32 18.97 -21.45
C GLY A 255 -12.44 17.80 -22.40
N ALA A 256 -11.30 17.44 -22.99
CA ALA A 256 -11.16 16.25 -23.82
C ALA A 256 -10.49 15.13 -23.00
N TYR A 257 -11.11 13.96 -23.01
CA TYR A 257 -10.76 12.79 -22.23
C TYR A 257 -10.56 11.57 -23.10
N LYS A 258 -9.77 10.64 -22.56
CA LYS A 258 -9.53 9.31 -23.09
C LYS A 258 -10.16 8.30 -22.13
N ILE A 259 -10.94 7.37 -22.66
CA ILE A 259 -11.72 6.41 -21.88
C ILE A 259 -11.25 4.99 -22.20
N LEU A 260 -10.95 4.22 -21.16
CA LEU A 260 -10.71 2.78 -21.23
C LEU A 260 -11.68 2.08 -20.28
N VAL A 261 -12.44 1.11 -20.78
CA VAL A 261 -13.35 0.31 -19.95
C VAL A 261 -12.73 -1.05 -19.69
N LYS A 262 -12.62 -1.41 -18.41
CA LYS A 262 -12.10 -2.69 -17.94
C LYS A 262 -13.19 -3.44 -17.17
N ALA A 263 -13.17 -4.76 -17.24
CA ALA A 263 -14.02 -5.59 -16.39
C ALA A 263 -13.36 -6.96 -16.19
N VAL A 264 -13.46 -7.49 -14.98
CA VAL A 264 -12.82 -8.77 -14.61
C VAL A 264 -13.21 -9.87 -15.59
N GLY A 265 -12.22 -10.61 -16.08
CA GLY A 265 -12.44 -11.72 -17.01
C GLY A 265 -12.85 -11.30 -18.43
N ARG A 266 -12.73 -10.02 -18.80
CA ARG A 266 -13.08 -9.53 -20.15
C ARG A 266 -11.88 -8.82 -20.77
N ASN A 267 -11.85 -8.75 -22.10
CA ASN A 267 -10.87 -7.91 -22.79
C ASN A 267 -11.20 -6.45 -22.54
N ASP A 268 -10.16 -5.66 -22.28
CA ASP A 268 -10.26 -4.20 -22.18
C ASP A 268 -10.85 -3.62 -23.48
N SER A 269 -11.59 -2.51 -23.37
CA SER A 269 -12.11 -1.83 -24.55
C SER A 269 -10.98 -1.26 -25.43
N ALA A 270 -11.33 -0.85 -26.65
CA ALA A 270 -10.47 0.10 -27.37
C ALA A 270 -10.35 1.41 -26.57
N CYS A 271 -9.30 2.18 -26.87
CA CYS A 271 -9.14 3.55 -26.39
C CYS A 271 -10.19 4.47 -27.06
N LEU A 272 -11.10 5.04 -26.27
CA LEU A 272 -12.21 5.86 -26.76
C LEU A 272 -11.99 7.35 -26.45
N ASP A 273 -12.49 8.21 -27.31
CA ASP A 273 -12.47 9.66 -27.14
C ASP A 273 -13.80 10.17 -26.56
N ALA A 274 -13.73 11.06 -25.58
CA ALA A 274 -14.90 11.76 -25.05
C ALA A 274 -14.59 13.25 -24.83
N THR A 275 -15.51 14.12 -25.26
CA THR A 275 -15.44 15.56 -24.96
C THR A 275 -16.58 15.91 -24.02
N VAL A 276 -16.26 16.51 -22.88
CA VAL A 276 -17.24 16.97 -21.90
C VAL A 276 -17.34 18.50 -21.97
N THR A 277 -18.57 19.00 -22.02
CA THR A 277 -18.88 20.43 -22.04
C THR A 277 -19.70 20.82 -20.82
N THR A 278 -19.54 22.05 -20.35
CA THR A 278 -20.22 22.55 -19.14
C THR A 278 -21.73 22.34 -19.22
N ALA A 279 -22.34 21.88 -18.13
CA ALA A 279 -23.77 21.67 -17.97
C ALA A 279 -24.41 20.83 -19.09
N SER A 280 -23.64 19.92 -19.69
CA SER A 280 -24.06 19.04 -20.77
C SER A 280 -23.73 17.59 -20.42
N THR A 281 -24.49 16.65 -21.00
CA THR A 281 -24.22 15.21 -20.87
C THR A 281 -23.64 14.67 -22.17
N THR A 282 -22.47 14.03 -22.08
CA THR A 282 -21.86 13.26 -23.17
C THR A 282 -22.15 11.79 -22.94
N THR A 283 -22.78 11.14 -23.93
CA THR A 283 -23.15 9.72 -23.83
C THR A 283 -22.14 8.83 -24.56
N LEU A 284 -21.61 7.82 -23.87
CA LEU A 284 -20.68 6.83 -24.43
C LEU A 284 -21.08 5.41 -23.99
N ASN A 285 -21.64 4.63 -24.91
CA ASN A 285 -21.96 3.22 -24.67
C ASN A 285 -20.80 2.34 -25.12
N VAL A 286 -20.46 1.33 -24.33
CA VAL A 286 -19.32 0.43 -24.59
C VAL A 286 -19.78 -1.01 -24.49
N ALA A 287 -19.34 -1.85 -25.44
CA ALA A 287 -19.54 -3.28 -25.39
C ALA A 287 -18.20 -3.99 -25.14
N LEU A 288 -18.16 -4.92 -24.19
CA LEU A 288 -16.96 -5.72 -23.86
C LEU A 288 -17.11 -7.17 -24.31
N SER A 289 -16.01 -7.91 -24.38
CA SER A 289 -16.05 -9.33 -24.74
C SER A 289 -16.83 -10.14 -23.70
N GLN A 290 -17.33 -11.33 -24.08
CA GLN A 290 -17.80 -12.32 -23.09
C GLN A 290 -16.64 -12.77 -22.17
N GLN A 291 -16.97 -13.23 -20.98
CA GLN A 291 -15.98 -13.83 -20.06
C GLN A 291 -15.59 -15.24 -20.51
N GLY A 292 -14.33 -15.61 -20.30
CA GLY A 292 -13.87 -16.99 -20.31
C GLY A 292 -13.87 -17.58 -18.90
N THR A 293 -13.89 -18.91 -18.78
CA THR A 293 -13.80 -19.62 -17.49
C THR A 293 -12.57 -20.52 -17.44
N LEU A 294 -11.76 -20.38 -16.40
CA LEU A 294 -10.62 -21.25 -16.11
C LEU A 294 -10.93 -22.07 -14.85
N ASN A 295 -10.98 -23.39 -15.00
CA ASN A 295 -11.12 -24.34 -13.90
C ASN A 295 -9.77 -24.96 -13.57
N TRP A 296 -9.54 -25.32 -12.31
CA TRP A 296 -8.34 -26.05 -11.92
C TRP A 296 -8.62 -27.14 -10.89
N ASN A 297 -7.76 -28.15 -10.90
CA ASN A 297 -7.65 -29.18 -9.89
C ASN A 297 -6.17 -29.53 -9.68
N VAL A 298 -5.70 -29.50 -8.43
CA VAL A 298 -4.30 -29.65 -8.04
C VAL A 298 -4.18 -30.73 -6.98
N THR A 299 -3.28 -31.69 -7.22
CA THR A 299 -3.13 -32.90 -6.41
C THR A 299 -1.67 -33.29 -6.16
N ASP A 300 -1.41 -34.01 -5.07
CA ASP A 300 -0.18 -34.79 -4.83
C ASP A 300 -0.61 -36.25 -4.77
N GLY A 301 -0.33 -36.99 -5.85
CA GLY A 301 -1.00 -38.25 -6.13
C GLY A 301 -2.52 -38.04 -6.24
N SER A 302 -3.29 -38.60 -5.31
CA SER A 302 -4.75 -38.42 -5.23
C SER A 302 -5.21 -37.38 -4.20
N ASN A 303 -4.28 -36.80 -3.44
CA ASN A 303 -4.62 -35.90 -2.33
C ASN A 303 -4.66 -34.45 -2.82
N PRO A 304 -5.75 -33.70 -2.58
CA PRO A 304 -5.79 -32.28 -2.88
C PRO A 304 -4.83 -31.51 -1.95
N LEU A 305 -4.25 -30.42 -2.46
CA LEU A 305 -3.36 -29.55 -1.70
C LEU A 305 -3.54 -28.09 -2.11
N PRO A 306 -3.31 -27.13 -1.18
CA PRO A 306 -3.22 -25.73 -1.54
C PRO A 306 -2.11 -25.49 -2.56
N ALA A 307 -2.31 -24.56 -3.48
CA ALA A 307 -1.32 -24.23 -4.51
C ALA A 307 -1.50 -22.80 -5.01
N LYS A 308 -0.42 -22.27 -5.59
CA LYS A 308 -0.45 -21.03 -6.37
C LYS A 308 -0.60 -21.37 -7.85
N ILE A 309 -1.58 -20.76 -8.50
CA ILE A 309 -1.83 -20.84 -9.95
C ILE A 309 -1.47 -19.49 -10.55
N SER A 310 -0.39 -19.40 -11.31
CA SER A 310 -0.03 -18.20 -12.07
C SER A 310 -0.55 -18.34 -13.51
N VAL A 311 -1.34 -17.37 -13.95
CA VAL A 311 -1.98 -17.33 -15.27
C VAL A 311 -1.22 -16.31 -16.12
N LEU A 312 -0.31 -16.73 -16.98
CA LEU A 312 0.48 -15.79 -17.80
C LEU A 312 -0.11 -15.72 -19.20
N PHE A 313 -0.07 -14.58 -19.88
CA PHE A 313 -0.38 -14.54 -21.30
C PHE A 313 0.65 -15.38 -22.06
N SER A 314 0.19 -16.21 -23.00
CA SER A 314 1.10 -17.00 -23.84
C SER A 314 1.81 -16.09 -24.84
N GLY A 315 3.14 -16.05 -24.77
CA GLY A 315 4.00 -15.20 -25.60
C GLY A 315 4.37 -13.87 -24.93
N ALA A 316 5.24 -13.09 -25.58
CA ALA A 316 5.65 -11.80 -25.04
C ALA A 316 4.52 -10.78 -25.17
N ASN A 317 4.02 -10.29 -24.03
CA ASN A 317 3.17 -9.13 -23.96
C ASN A 317 3.98 -7.99 -23.31
N PRO A 318 4.22 -6.87 -24.03
CA PRO A 318 5.05 -5.78 -23.53
C PRO A 318 4.40 -5.02 -22.36
N ASP A 319 3.09 -5.14 -22.19
CA ASP A 319 2.32 -4.30 -21.28
C ASP A 319 2.01 -5.00 -19.95
N ARG A 320 1.75 -6.32 -19.97
CA ARG A 320 1.42 -7.13 -18.78
C ARG A 320 1.82 -8.60 -18.94
N GLU A 321 2.27 -9.23 -17.86
CA GLU A 321 2.64 -10.66 -17.85
C GLU A 321 1.41 -11.60 -17.86
N GLY A 322 0.26 -11.17 -17.35
CA GLY A 322 -0.97 -11.96 -17.27
C GLY A 322 -2.23 -11.10 -17.06
N PRO A 323 -3.42 -11.71 -17.06
CA PRO A 323 -4.68 -11.01 -16.88
C PRO A 323 -4.85 -10.55 -15.42
N GLU A 324 -5.73 -9.57 -15.23
CA GLU A 324 -6.19 -9.15 -13.92
C GLU A 324 -7.34 -10.07 -13.47
N LEU A 325 -7.09 -10.86 -12.42
CA LEU A 325 -7.99 -11.95 -11.99
C LEU A 325 -8.93 -11.56 -10.85
N GLY A 326 -8.97 -10.28 -10.48
CA GLY A 326 -9.79 -9.78 -9.40
C GLY A 326 -9.39 -8.37 -9.02
N ASP A 327 -10.06 -7.85 -8.00
CA ASP A 327 -9.89 -6.50 -7.52
C ASP A 327 -8.44 -6.27 -7.02
N THR A 328 -7.83 -5.17 -7.42
CA THR A 328 -6.46 -4.78 -7.02
C THR A 328 -6.34 -4.58 -5.50
N HIS A 329 -7.48 -4.44 -4.81
CA HIS A 329 -7.63 -4.18 -3.38
C HIS A 329 -7.59 -5.45 -2.49
N THR A 330 -7.75 -6.66 -3.06
CA THR A 330 -7.72 -7.92 -2.28
C THR A 330 -6.76 -8.92 -2.91
N LEU A 331 -5.48 -8.78 -2.57
CA LEU A 331 -4.55 -9.89 -2.32
C LEU A 331 -4.66 -11.16 -3.16
N ILE A 332 -3.91 -11.17 -4.25
CA ILE A 332 -2.51 -11.65 -4.33
C ILE A 332 -2.17 -11.49 -5.81
N GLY A 333 -1.49 -10.39 -6.12
CA GLY A 333 -0.77 -10.14 -7.36
C GLY A 333 -1.49 -10.53 -8.65
N GLY A 334 -2.37 -9.66 -9.15
CA GLY A 334 -2.77 -9.56 -10.55
C GLY A 334 -3.20 -10.88 -11.20
N TYR A 335 -2.23 -11.60 -11.74
CA TYR A 335 -2.41 -12.82 -12.52
C TYR A 335 -2.21 -14.14 -11.74
N ALA A 336 -2.06 -14.09 -10.42
CA ALA A 336 -1.91 -15.27 -9.56
C ALA A 336 -3.15 -15.55 -8.70
N ILE A 337 -3.46 -16.82 -8.52
CA ILE A 337 -4.55 -17.32 -7.67
C ILE A 337 -3.93 -18.15 -6.55
N LEU A 338 -4.35 -17.88 -5.32
CA LEU A 338 -4.03 -18.72 -4.19
C LEU A 338 -5.19 -19.66 -3.91
N SER A 339 -5.07 -20.92 -4.32
CA SER A 339 -6.12 -21.92 -4.11
C SER A 339 -5.89 -22.62 -2.77
N PRO A 340 -6.78 -22.46 -1.76
CA PRO A 340 -6.62 -23.10 -0.46
C PRO A 340 -6.91 -24.60 -0.52
N SER A 341 -7.80 -25.02 -1.42
CA SER A 341 -8.27 -26.40 -1.57
C SER A 341 -7.58 -27.16 -2.70
N GLY A 342 -6.84 -26.47 -3.56
CA GLY A 342 -6.28 -27.05 -4.79
C GLY A 342 -7.30 -27.16 -5.93
N SER A 343 -8.57 -26.82 -5.74
CA SER A 343 -9.58 -26.85 -6.80
C SER A 343 -10.41 -25.58 -6.83
N GLY A 344 -10.81 -25.13 -8.01
CA GLY A 344 -11.66 -23.95 -8.14
C GLY A 344 -11.90 -23.52 -9.56
N THR A 345 -12.51 -22.35 -9.68
CA THR A 345 -12.80 -21.69 -10.96
C THR A 345 -12.58 -20.19 -10.82
N THR A 346 -12.18 -19.55 -11.91
CA THR A 346 -12.14 -18.09 -12.04
C THR A 346 -12.52 -17.67 -13.45
N THR A 347 -12.89 -16.41 -13.61
CA THR A 347 -13.10 -15.82 -14.94
C THR A 347 -11.79 -15.24 -15.46
N VAL A 348 -11.52 -15.43 -16.75
CA VAL A 348 -10.37 -14.85 -17.44
C VAL A 348 -10.82 -14.21 -18.75
N PRO A 349 -10.12 -13.17 -19.25
CA PRO A 349 -10.35 -12.68 -20.60
C PRO A 349 -10.22 -13.83 -21.62
N PRO A 350 -10.93 -13.79 -22.76
CA PRO A 350 -10.71 -14.76 -23.83
C PRO A 350 -9.27 -14.66 -24.35
N GLY A 351 -8.54 -15.78 -24.38
CA GLY A 351 -7.13 -15.75 -24.73
C GLY A 351 -6.41 -17.09 -24.55
N THR A 352 -5.11 -17.09 -24.82
CA THR A 352 -4.22 -18.25 -24.59
C THR A 352 -3.24 -17.90 -23.49
N TYR A 353 -3.06 -18.83 -22.55
CA TYR A 353 -2.35 -18.63 -21.31
C TYR A 353 -1.32 -19.72 -21.06
N ASP A 354 -0.15 -19.36 -20.53
CA ASP A 354 0.80 -20.28 -19.91
C ASP A 354 0.48 -20.37 -18.41
N ILE A 355 -0.06 -21.51 -17.99
CA ILE A 355 -0.45 -21.76 -16.60
C ILE A 355 0.70 -22.42 -15.86
N TRP A 356 1.07 -21.86 -14.72
CA TRP A 356 2.08 -22.42 -13.82
C TRP A 356 1.44 -22.73 -12.48
N VAL A 357 1.52 -23.99 -12.05
CA VAL A 357 0.99 -24.44 -10.76
C VAL A 357 2.17 -24.84 -9.88
N SER A 358 2.25 -24.26 -8.68
CA SER A 358 3.39 -24.41 -7.77
C SER A 358 2.97 -24.47 -6.30
N ARG A 359 3.84 -25.07 -5.46
CA ARG A 359 3.70 -25.10 -4.00
C ARG A 359 5.06 -25.04 -3.31
N GLY A 360 5.63 -23.84 -3.17
CA GLY A 360 6.90 -23.64 -2.47
C GLY A 360 8.08 -24.36 -3.13
N THR A 361 9.19 -24.45 -2.39
CA THR A 361 10.46 -25.01 -2.89
C THR A 361 10.55 -26.54 -2.77
N GLU A 362 9.58 -27.19 -2.13
CA GLU A 362 9.62 -28.64 -1.89
C GLU A 362 8.94 -29.47 -2.98
N TYR A 363 8.14 -28.83 -3.83
CA TYR A 363 7.36 -29.46 -4.88
C TYR A 363 7.85 -29.04 -6.26
N GLU A 364 7.73 -29.95 -7.24
CA GLU A 364 7.91 -29.62 -8.66
C GLU A 364 6.81 -28.66 -9.14
N VAL A 365 7.12 -27.92 -10.22
CA VAL A 365 6.18 -27.00 -10.87
C VAL A 365 5.52 -27.69 -12.05
N HIS A 366 4.19 -27.64 -12.13
CA HIS A 366 3.44 -28.04 -13.32
C HIS A 366 3.26 -26.85 -14.25
N ARG A 367 3.41 -27.06 -15.57
CA ARG A 367 3.23 -26.02 -16.59
C ARG A 367 2.45 -26.57 -17.77
N GLU A 368 1.47 -25.81 -18.24
CA GLU A 368 0.74 -26.13 -19.46
C GLU A 368 0.19 -24.87 -20.14
N THR A 369 0.00 -24.92 -21.46
CA THR A 369 -0.62 -23.84 -22.23
C THR A 369 -2.09 -24.17 -22.47
N VAL A 370 -2.97 -23.23 -22.17
CA VAL A 370 -4.43 -23.38 -22.26
C VAL A 370 -5.04 -22.23 -23.06
N THR A 371 -5.98 -22.55 -23.95
CA THR A 371 -6.79 -21.54 -24.66
C THR A 371 -8.20 -21.51 -24.11
N VAL A 372 -8.66 -20.32 -23.72
CA VAL A 372 -10.02 -20.04 -23.24
C VAL A 372 -10.75 -19.20 -24.27
N ALA A 373 -11.79 -19.77 -24.88
CA ALA A 373 -12.63 -19.05 -25.84
C ALA A 373 -13.59 -18.07 -25.14
N ALA A 374 -14.09 -17.07 -25.87
CA ALA A 374 -15.12 -16.17 -25.37
C ALA A 374 -16.41 -16.94 -25.05
N GLY A 375 -16.92 -16.77 -23.83
CA GLY A 375 -18.06 -17.55 -23.31
C GLY A 375 -17.75 -19.03 -23.04
N GLY A 376 -16.51 -19.46 -23.29
CA GLY A 376 -16.07 -20.85 -23.15
C GLY A 376 -15.35 -21.13 -21.83
N SER A 377 -15.03 -22.40 -21.61
CA SER A 377 -14.30 -22.86 -20.44
C SER A 377 -13.10 -23.73 -20.80
N ALA A 378 -12.03 -23.65 -20.02
CA ALA A 378 -10.93 -24.61 -20.05
C ALA A 378 -10.60 -25.12 -18.63
N ALA A 379 -9.83 -26.20 -18.54
CA ALA A 379 -9.50 -26.84 -17.28
C ALA A 379 -8.02 -27.23 -17.21
N VAL A 380 -7.43 -27.01 -16.03
CA VAL A 380 -6.04 -27.37 -15.67
C VAL A 380 -6.07 -28.49 -14.64
N ASN A 381 -5.45 -29.62 -14.93
CA ASN A 381 -5.34 -30.75 -14.00
C ASN A 381 -3.87 -31.00 -13.66
N ALA A 382 -3.42 -30.45 -12.54
CA ALA A 382 -2.02 -30.50 -12.13
C ALA A 382 -1.81 -31.56 -11.03
N THR A 383 -0.75 -32.37 -11.19
CA THR A 383 -0.21 -33.18 -10.10
C THR A 383 1.18 -32.65 -9.75
N LEU A 384 1.35 -32.17 -8.52
CA LEU A 384 2.62 -31.67 -7.99
C LEU A 384 3.31 -32.77 -7.18
N GLN A 385 4.54 -33.11 -7.56
CA GLN A 385 5.32 -34.11 -6.85
C GLN A 385 6.22 -33.42 -5.82
N ARG A 386 6.19 -33.87 -4.57
CA ARG A 386 7.16 -33.45 -3.57
C ARG A 386 8.51 -34.09 -3.84
N VAL A 387 9.54 -33.29 -4.07
CA VAL A 387 10.89 -33.74 -4.46
C VAL A 387 11.97 -33.44 -3.43
N VAL A 388 11.68 -32.59 -2.45
CA VAL A 388 12.58 -32.32 -1.32
C VAL A 388 12.08 -33.06 -0.08
N ASN A 389 12.90 -33.94 0.48
CA ASN A 389 12.64 -34.53 1.78
C ASN A 389 13.12 -33.60 2.90
N SER A 390 12.20 -32.85 3.50
CA SER A 390 12.45 -31.95 4.63
C SER A 390 12.04 -32.55 5.98
N THR A 391 11.96 -33.88 6.11
CA THR A 391 11.61 -34.54 7.38
C THR A 391 12.48 -34.04 8.53
N GLY A 392 11.83 -33.60 9.62
CA GLY A 392 12.51 -33.02 10.79
C GLY A 392 12.81 -31.52 10.68
N TYR A 393 12.35 -30.87 9.61
CA TYR A 393 12.43 -29.42 9.41
C TYR A 393 11.05 -28.85 9.13
N LEU A 394 10.89 -27.54 9.37
CA LEU A 394 9.70 -26.76 9.04
C LEU A 394 10.07 -25.60 8.11
N SER A 395 9.23 -25.38 7.11
CA SER A 395 9.31 -24.22 6.20
C SER A 395 8.65 -22.99 6.83
N ALA A 396 9.37 -21.87 6.95
CA ALA A 396 8.86 -20.69 7.63
C ALA A 396 9.22 -19.35 6.95
N ASP A 397 8.29 -18.40 7.05
CA ASP A 397 8.54 -16.97 6.89
C ASP A 397 8.34 -16.28 8.25
N LEU A 398 9.37 -15.60 8.74
CA LEU A 398 9.45 -15.04 10.10
C LEU A 398 9.43 -13.52 10.14
N HIS A 399 9.09 -12.88 9.02
CA HIS A 399 8.95 -11.43 8.90
C HIS A 399 7.83 -11.08 7.93
N VAL A 400 6.59 -11.18 8.40
CA VAL A 400 5.39 -10.93 7.58
C VAL A 400 4.54 -9.83 8.20
N HIS A 401 4.29 -8.81 7.37
CA HIS A 401 3.36 -7.73 7.65
C HIS A 401 1.98 -8.00 7.02
N ALA A 402 0.95 -7.50 7.67
CA ALA A 402 -0.44 -7.61 7.29
C ALA A 402 -1.19 -6.38 7.83
N LEU A 403 -2.51 -6.47 7.91
CA LEU A 403 -3.44 -5.35 8.05
C LEU A 403 -3.14 -4.36 9.19
N ASN A 404 -2.56 -4.80 10.31
CA ASN A 404 -2.25 -3.89 11.42
C ASN A 404 -0.89 -3.19 11.27
N SER A 405 -0.14 -3.42 10.20
CA SER A 405 1.15 -2.79 9.93
C SER A 405 0.99 -1.51 9.11
N ALA A 406 1.72 -0.45 9.47
CA ALA A 406 1.71 0.83 8.75
C ALA A 406 2.20 0.73 7.30
N ASP A 407 2.82 -0.38 6.91
CA ASP A 407 3.39 -0.61 5.59
C ASP A 407 2.68 -1.72 4.80
N SER A 408 1.58 -2.27 5.31
CA SER A 408 0.87 -3.37 4.68
C SER A 408 -0.64 -3.25 4.86
N GLY A 409 -1.38 -3.13 3.75
CA GLY A 409 -2.85 -3.17 3.74
C GLY A 409 -3.42 -4.57 3.63
N ILE A 410 -2.66 -5.61 4.02
CA ILE A 410 -2.96 -6.97 3.60
C ILE A 410 -3.77 -7.78 4.63
N PRO A 411 -5.02 -8.21 4.35
CA PRO A 411 -5.77 -9.13 5.20
C PRO A 411 -5.01 -10.38 5.67
N TYR A 412 -5.33 -10.78 6.90
CA TYR A 412 -4.70 -11.93 7.55
C TYR A 412 -5.05 -13.25 6.86
N GLU A 413 -6.27 -13.37 6.36
CA GLU A 413 -6.78 -14.54 5.63
C GLU A 413 -5.95 -14.78 4.37
N ASP A 414 -5.57 -13.71 3.66
CA ASP A 414 -4.78 -13.86 2.44
C ASP A 414 -3.31 -14.15 2.73
N ARG A 415 -2.73 -13.66 3.84
CA ARG A 415 -1.41 -14.16 4.30
C ARG A 415 -1.46 -15.64 4.61
N ALA A 416 -2.53 -16.12 5.24
CA ALA A 416 -2.71 -17.55 5.49
C ALA A 416 -2.80 -18.34 4.18
N ARG A 417 -3.61 -17.88 3.21
CA ARG A 417 -3.68 -18.46 1.86
C ARG A 417 -2.31 -18.46 1.18
N GLN A 418 -1.55 -17.37 1.31
CA GLN A 418 -0.24 -17.21 0.68
C GLN A 418 0.75 -18.21 1.20
N ALA A 419 0.86 -18.31 2.52
CA ALA A 419 1.75 -19.25 3.16
C ALA A 419 1.39 -20.69 2.79
N ALA A 420 0.12 -21.06 2.87
CA ALA A 420 -0.32 -22.41 2.51
C ALA A 420 -0.05 -22.73 1.04
N ALA A 421 -0.34 -21.82 0.12
CA ALA A 421 -0.11 -21.99 -1.32
C ALA A 421 1.39 -22.04 -1.67
N GLU A 422 2.24 -21.34 -0.92
CA GLU A 422 3.70 -21.35 -1.08
C GLU A 422 4.38 -22.44 -0.22
N GLY A 423 3.62 -23.37 0.37
CA GLY A 423 4.15 -24.49 1.14
C GLY A 423 4.90 -24.09 2.42
N LEU A 424 4.59 -22.93 3.00
CA LEU A 424 5.06 -22.55 4.34
C LEU A 424 4.20 -23.21 5.41
N GLU A 425 4.85 -23.76 6.42
CA GLU A 425 4.20 -24.41 7.57
C GLU A 425 4.09 -23.47 8.77
N ILE A 426 4.90 -22.41 8.83
CA ILE A 426 4.89 -21.41 9.90
C ILE A 426 4.97 -19.98 9.33
N ILE A 427 4.12 -19.09 9.83
CA ILE A 427 4.21 -17.64 9.61
C ILE A 427 4.47 -16.92 10.95
N GLY A 428 5.54 -16.14 11.03
CA GLY A 428 5.75 -15.15 12.08
C GLY A 428 5.04 -13.85 11.74
N ALA A 429 3.99 -13.51 12.47
CA ALA A 429 3.27 -12.26 12.27
C ALA A 429 4.02 -11.11 12.96
N THR A 430 4.56 -10.16 12.19
CA THR A 430 5.47 -9.12 12.68
C THR A 430 5.03 -7.74 12.20
N ASP A 431 3.75 -7.41 12.40
CA ASP A 431 3.24 -6.07 12.13
C ASP A 431 4.01 -5.02 12.96
N HIS A 432 4.20 -3.83 12.39
CA HIS A 432 4.96 -2.76 13.03
C HIS A 432 4.34 -2.35 14.37
N ASP A 433 5.11 -2.51 15.45
CA ASP A 433 4.75 -2.15 16.82
C ASP A 433 3.40 -2.72 17.31
N TYR A 434 2.90 -3.78 16.64
CA TYR A 434 1.64 -4.44 16.95
C TYR A 434 1.88 -5.94 17.21
N ASN A 435 1.36 -6.44 18.33
CA ASN A 435 1.39 -7.88 18.62
C ASN A 435 0.28 -8.58 17.82
N THR A 436 0.66 -9.22 16.71
CA THR A 436 -0.28 -9.91 15.82
C THR A 436 -0.20 -11.42 16.00
N ASP A 437 -1.36 -12.09 15.90
CA ASP A 437 -1.49 -13.53 15.74
C ASP A 437 -2.48 -13.82 14.60
N MET A 438 -2.09 -14.67 13.64
CA MET A 438 -2.92 -15.03 12.48
C MET A 438 -3.68 -16.35 12.67
N SER A 439 -3.65 -16.96 13.87
CA SER A 439 -4.30 -18.25 14.15
C SER A 439 -5.81 -18.26 13.84
N SER A 440 -6.52 -17.16 14.11
CA SER A 440 -7.94 -17.00 13.78
C SER A 440 -8.17 -17.00 12.26
N ALA A 441 -7.37 -16.26 11.50
CA ALA A 441 -7.46 -16.20 10.04
C ALA A 441 -7.11 -17.53 9.37
N ILE A 442 -6.12 -18.25 9.90
CA ILE A 442 -5.77 -19.62 9.46
C ILE A 442 -6.96 -20.57 9.68
N THR A 443 -7.66 -20.42 10.80
CA THR A 443 -8.87 -21.22 11.10
C THR A 443 -10.01 -20.85 10.17
N ALA A 444 -10.26 -19.55 9.95
CA ALA A 444 -11.32 -19.05 9.08
C ALA A 444 -11.16 -19.48 7.62
N THR A 445 -9.91 -19.62 7.15
CA THR A 445 -9.59 -20.10 5.80
C THR A 445 -9.57 -21.63 5.69
N GLY A 446 -9.72 -22.37 6.79
CA GLY A 446 -9.65 -23.83 6.81
C GLY A 446 -8.25 -24.40 6.60
N LEU A 447 -7.19 -23.58 6.78
CA LEU A 447 -5.82 -23.92 6.43
C LEU A 447 -4.97 -24.46 7.59
N GLY A 448 -5.58 -24.70 8.76
CA GLY A 448 -4.85 -25.14 9.96
C GLY A 448 -4.11 -26.48 9.84
N ALA A 449 -4.45 -27.31 8.86
CA ALA A 449 -3.70 -28.53 8.54
C ALA A 449 -2.38 -28.26 7.79
N TRP A 450 -2.22 -27.06 7.23
CA TRP A 450 -1.12 -26.69 6.34
C TRP A 450 -0.17 -25.65 6.93
N VAL A 451 -0.69 -24.72 7.73
CA VAL A 451 0.09 -23.59 8.25
C VAL A 451 -0.30 -23.25 9.69
N GLY A 452 0.69 -22.91 10.51
CA GLY A 452 0.53 -22.33 11.85
C GLY A 452 1.07 -20.90 11.91
N SER A 453 0.69 -20.17 12.97
CA SER A 453 1.19 -18.81 13.24
C SER A 453 2.04 -18.76 14.51
N ILE A 454 3.09 -17.95 14.49
CA ILE A 454 3.80 -17.49 15.67
C ILE A 454 3.42 -16.04 15.90
N ALA A 455 2.78 -15.77 17.05
CA ALA A 455 2.45 -14.41 17.45
C ALA A 455 3.72 -13.58 17.67
N GLY A 456 3.78 -12.39 17.07
CA GLY A 456 4.97 -11.56 17.08
C GLY A 456 4.69 -10.08 16.82
N ASN A 457 5.78 -9.31 16.68
CA ASN A 457 5.77 -7.86 16.48
C ASN A 457 7.11 -7.45 15.84
N GLU A 458 7.10 -6.53 14.88
CA GLU A 458 8.32 -5.81 14.50
C GLU A 458 8.45 -4.51 15.31
N ILE A 459 9.29 -4.54 16.34
CA ILE A 459 9.56 -3.39 17.18
C ILE A 459 10.34 -2.37 16.36
N THR A 460 9.71 -1.23 16.11
CA THR A 460 10.17 -0.27 15.11
C THR A 460 10.71 0.97 15.78
N THR A 461 12.00 1.21 15.62
CA THR A 461 12.69 2.35 16.23
C THR A 461 13.22 3.29 15.16
N ASN A 462 13.15 4.60 15.41
CA ASN A 462 13.67 5.61 14.48
C ASN A 462 15.18 5.49 14.23
N GLU A 463 15.95 5.11 15.25
CA GLU A 463 17.41 5.27 15.23
C GLU A 463 18.18 3.94 15.36
N TRP A 464 17.55 2.87 15.85
CA TRP A 464 18.24 1.64 16.26
C TRP A 464 17.97 0.47 15.30
N GLY A 465 17.14 0.71 14.28
CA GLY A 465 16.63 -0.30 13.37
C GLY A 465 15.38 -0.97 13.89
N HIS A 466 14.98 -2.04 13.22
CA HIS A 466 13.78 -2.80 13.53
C HIS A 466 14.12 -4.21 14.00
N PHE A 467 13.31 -4.75 14.92
CA PHE A 467 13.59 -6.03 15.57
C PHE A 467 12.31 -6.87 15.72
N ASN A 468 12.34 -8.09 15.18
CA ASN A 468 11.23 -9.02 15.37
C ASN A 468 11.29 -9.64 16.76
N GLY A 469 10.19 -9.55 17.49
CA GLY A 469 9.97 -10.21 18.77
C GLY A 469 8.94 -11.32 18.63
N TYR A 470 9.29 -12.54 19.03
CA TYR A 470 8.38 -13.69 19.10
C TYR A 470 8.93 -14.79 20.05
N PRO A 471 8.06 -15.70 20.57
CA PRO A 471 6.62 -15.55 20.61
C PRO A 471 6.19 -14.45 21.59
N LEU A 472 5.14 -13.70 21.25
CA LEU A 472 4.55 -12.68 22.12
C LEU A 472 3.11 -13.05 22.49
N THR A 473 2.61 -12.44 23.57
CA THR A 473 1.20 -12.57 23.96
C THR A 473 0.39 -11.46 23.29
N VAL A 474 -0.69 -11.84 22.63
CA VAL A 474 -1.71 -10.91 22.14
C VAL A 474 -2.72 -10.68 23.25
N ASP A 475 -2.94 -9.43 23.64
CA ASP A 475 -4.02 -9.06 24.56
C ASP A 475 -5.25 -8.66 23.74
N PRO A 476 -6.34 -9.46 23.75
CA PRO A 476 -7.56 -9.15 23.01
C PRO A 476 -8.26 -7.87 23.53
N GLY A 477 -7.96 -7.44 24.77
CA GLY A 477 -8.63 -6.32 25.45
C GLY A 477 -7.93 -4.97 25.31
N ALA A 478 -6.73 -4.90 24.73
CA ALA A 478 -6.01 -3.63 24.55
C ALA A 478 -6.76 -2.71 23.58
N ARG A 479 -7.16 -1.51 24.03
CA ARG A 479 -7.97 -0.56 23.22
C ARG A 479 -7.17 -0.02 22.03
N ALA A 480 -7.82 0.28 20.89
CA ALA A 480 -7.20 0.85 19.67
C ALA A 480 -6.27 2.06 19.90
N ALA A 481 -6.54 2.88 20.92
CA ALA A 481 -5.71 4.04 21.27
C ALA A 481 -4.47 3.70 22.14
N GLU A 482 -4.43 2.55 22.82
CA GLU A 482 -3.22 2.07 23.51
C GLU A 482 -2.24 1.38 22.54
N ARG A 483 -2.61 1.25 21.26
CA ARG A 483 -1.91 0.47 20.23
C ARG A 483 -0.71 1.16 19.56
N TRP A 484 -0.29 2.33 20.06
CA TRP A 484 0.91 3.06 19.61
C TRP A 484 1.79 3.58 20.77
N CYS A 485 1.69 2.98 21.96
CA CYS A 485 2.34 3.49 23.17
C CYS A 485 3.88 3.41 23.25
N MET A 486 4.61 2.94 22.22
CA MET A 486 6.09 2.86 22.31
C MET A 486 6.87 4.14 21.96
N ARG A 487 6.23 5.29 21.70
CA ARG A 487 6.97 6.58 21.54
C ARG A 487 6.92 7.55 22.71
N ALA A 488 6.04 7.36 23.70
CA ALA A 488 5.96 8.26 24.86
C ALA A 488 6.83 7.79 26.05
N ARG A 489 8.15 7.64 25.87
CA ARG A 489 9.09 7.52 27.01
C ARG A 489 10.34 8.38 26.85
N ARG A 490 10.13 9.70 26.83
CA ARG A 490 11.11 10.62 27.45
C ARG A 490 10.59 11.14 28.78
N ARG A 491 10.98 10.43 29.84
CA ARG A 491 11.17 10.88 31.23
C ARG A 491 10.07 11.79 31.82
N ARG A 492 9.15 11.19 32.59
CA ARG A 492 8.99 11.38 34.05
C ARG A 492 7.90 10.45 34.58
N ARG A 493 8.01 10.11 35.87
CA ARG A 493 7.12 9.23 36.63
C ARG A 493 5.67 9.73 36.55
N SER A 494 4.85 9.13 35.70
CA SER A 494 3.40 9.06 35.90
C SER A 494 2.97 7.62 35.72
N SER A 495 2.15 7.15 36.66
CA SER A 495 1.68 5.79 36.79
C SER A 495 0.61 5.49 35.74
N VAL A 496 1.06 5.15 34.53
CA VAL A 496 0.26 4.34 33.60
C VAL A 496 0.87 2.95 33.63
N SER A 497 0.09 1.97 34.07
CA SER A 497 0.53 0.58 34.21
C SER A 497 0.65 -0.06 32.83
N CYS A 498 1.82 0.04 32.20
CA CYS A 498 2.18 -0.81 31.06
C CYS A 498 2.48 -2.23 31.55
N ALA A 499 1.90 -3.24 30.89
CA ALA A 499 2.18 -4.65 31.18
C ALA A 499 3.69 -4.95 31.06
N PRO A 500 4.31 -5.67 32.02
CA PRO A 500 5.72 -5.99 31.96
C PRO A 500 5.97 -7.10 30.92
N ILE A 501 6.83 -6.83 29.94
CA ILE A 501 7.46 -7.86 29.08
C ILE A 501 8.24 -8.80 30.00
N ARG A 502 7.76 -10.03 30.20
CA ARG A 502 8.49 -11.07 30.92
C ARG A 502 9.00 -12.13 29.93
N ARG A 503 10.34 -12.26 29.88
CA ARG A 503 11.15 -13.30 29.21
C ARG A 503 11.06 -13.35 27.67
N THR A 504 11.94 -12.60 26.99
CA THR A 504 12.26 -12.79 25.56
C THR A 504 13.71 -13.26 25.40
N ARG A 505 13.94 -14.23 24.50
CA ARG A 505 15.28 -14.51 23.94
C ARG A 505 15.41 -13.69 22.66
N TRP A 506 16.51 -12.95 22.55
CA TRP A 506 16.79 -12.06 21.44
C TRP A 506 17.44 -12.83 20.28
N PHE A 507 16.91 -12.71 19.07
CA PHE A 507 17.64 -13.09 17.86
C PHE A 507 18.07 -11.83 17.11
N ARG A 508 19.35 -11.77 16.77
CA ARG A 508 19.96 -10.69 15.98
C ARG A 508 20.26 -11.25 14.60
N SER A 509 19.65 -10.70 13.55
CA SER A 509 19.97 -11.06 12.16
C SER A 509 21.25 -10.36 11.70
N THR A 510 22.42 -10.84 12.16
CA THR A 510 23.69 -10.45 11.52
C THR A 510 23.99 -11.39 10.36
N ILE A 511 23.94 -10.87 9.13
CA ILE A 511 24.44 -11.54 7.93
C ILE A 511 25.98 -11.65 8.05
N ARG A 512 26.50 -12.86 8.26
CA ARG A 512 27.89 -13.19 7.89
C ARG A 512 27.86 -13.82 6.51
N VAL A 513 28.60 -13.22 5.58
CA VAL A 513 29.00 -13.86 4.32
C VAL A 513 30.03 -14.94 4.68
N PRO A 514 29.85 -16.20 4.27
CA PRO A 514 30.92 -17.19 4.39
C PRO A 514 32.05 -16.80 3.42
N GLU A 515 33.26 -16.60 3.93
CA GLU A 515 34.45 -16.66 3.09
C GLU A 515 34.70 -18.14 2.78
N ASP A 516 34.55 -18.50 1.50
CA ASP A 516 34.95 -19.82 1.02
C ASP A 516 36.45 -20.02 1.21
N SER A 517 36.77 -21.20 1.73
CA SER A 517 38.11 -21.70 1.95
C SER A 517 38.84 -21.92 0.62
N ALA A 518 39.82 -21.06 0.32
CA ALA A 518 40.93 -21.40 -0.56
C ALA A 518 42.21 -21.57 0.29
N THR A 519 42.72 -22.79 0.27
CA THR A 519 43.96 -23.25 0.89
C THR A 519 45.17 -22.39 0.51
N SER A 520 45.86 -21.80 1.48
CA SER A 520 47.32 -21.81 1.51
C SER A 520 47.84 -21.53 2.93
N THR A 521 48.73 -22.41 3.36
CA THR A 521 49.49 -22.39 4.62
C THR A 521 50.41 -21.19 4.73
N CYS A 522 50.33 -20.42 5.83
CA CYS A 522 51.53 -20.06 6.61
C CYS A 522 51.18 -19.52 8.01
N SER A 523 51.95 -19.97 8.99
CA SER A 523 51.82 -19.79 10.44
C SER A 523 51.98 -18.35 10.94
N ARG A 524 51.22 -17.97 11.98
CA ARG A 524 51.73 -17.58 13.33
C ARG A 524 50.60 -17.13 14.26
N SER A 525 50.54 -17.73 15.44
CA SER A 525 49.68 -17.39 16.57
C SER A 525 50.18 -16.15 17.32
N ILE A 526 49.30 -15.22 17.73
CA ILE A 526 49.42 -14.49 19.01
C ILE A 526 48.00 -14.25 19.57
N ARG A 527 47.83 -14.58 20.86
CA ARG A 527 46.64 -14.35 21.71
C ARG A 527 46.67 -12.95 22.34
N SER A 528 45.51 -12.36 22.64
CA SER A 528 45.07 -11.84 23.97
C SER A 528 43.81 -10.98 23.81
N ARG A 529 42.66 -11.38 24.38
CA ARG A 529 42.07 -11.00 25.68
C ARG A 529 41.80 -9.50 25.90
N VAL A 530 40.53 -9.15 25.69
CA VAL A 530 39.59 -8.37 26.53
C VAL A 530 40.18 -7.41 27.59
N ASN A 531 39.78 -6.14 27.51
CA ASN A 531 39.48 -5.34 28.71
C ASN A 531 38.36 -4.31 28.47
N ARG A 532 37.52 -4.15 29.52
CA ARG A 532 36.34 -3.25 29.62
C ARG A 532 36.73 -1.78 29.85
N PRO A 533 35.82 -0.81 29.61
CA PRO A 533 36.12 0.62 29.67
C PRO A 533 35.86 1.23 31.05
N SER A 534 36.62 2.28 31.39
CA SER A 534 36.34 3.19 32.49
C SER A 534 36.36 4.65 32.02
N TRP A 535 35.38 5.38 32.54
CA TRP A 535 34.97 6.75 32.26
C TRP A 535 36.00 7.81 32.66
N ILE A 536 35.95 9.00 32.02
CA ILE A 536 36.08 10.37 32.60
C ILE A 536 35.89 11.42 31.47
N THR A 537 35.00 12.39 31.71
CA THR A 537 34.78 13.67 31.00
C THR A 537 35.58 14.81 31.67
N PRO A 538 35.48 16.11 31.28
CA PRO A 538 35.65 16.82 30.00
C PRO A 538 36.67 17.98 30.14
N ALA A 539 37.09 18.67 29.05
CA ALA A 539 37.43 20.12 29.04
C ALA A 539 38.06 20.65 27.73
N THR A 540 37.39 21.67 27.16
CA THR A 540 37.87 22.93 26.54
C THR A 540 39.11 23.04 25.62
N SER A 541 38.80 23.45 24.38
CA SER A 541 39.26 24.66 23.65
C SER A 541 40.66 24.77 23.01
N MET A 542 40.61 25.38 21.80
CA MET A 542 41.60 26.22 21.09
C MET A 542 42.58 25.60 20.06
N ARG A 543 42.24 25.94 18.80
CA ARG A 543 43.06 26.58 17.75
C ARG A 543 44.46 26.01 17.40
N SER A 544 44.48 25.45 16.18
CA SER A 544 45.30 25.88 15.02
C SER A 544 46.74 25.39 14.83
N ARG A 545 46.96 25.01 13.55
CA ARG A 545 48.18 24.95 12.70
C ARG A 545 48.91 23.60 12.58
N CYS A 546 48.75 23.04 11.37
CA CYS A 546 49.69 22.35 10.46
C CYS A 546 51.13 22.16 10.96
N SER A 547 51.84 21.07 10.65
CA SER A 547 51.93 20.33 9.38
C SER A 547 52.77 19.05 9.56
N THR A 548 52.47 17.99 8.81
CA THR A 548 53.39 17.36 7.83
C THR A 548 52.64 16.33 6.96
N GLU A 549 52.81 16.50 5.63
CA GLU A 549 52.90 15.49 4.54
C GLU A 549 51.69 14.55 4.29
N SER A 550 51.07 14.44 3.11
CA SER A 550 51.58 14.58 1.73
C SER A 550 50.49 15.06 0.76
N ALA A 551 50.89 15.88 -0.22
CA ALA A 551 50.07 16.40 -1.32
C ALA A 551 50.28 15.59 -2.61
N PHE A 552 49.30 15.60 -3.53
CA PHE A 552 49.49 16.12 -4.91
C PHE A 552 48.14 16.29 -5.63
N ILE A 553 48.05 17.36 -6.41
CA ILE A 553 46.88 17.97 -7.08
C ILE A 553 47.23 18.20 -8.57
N LYS A 554 46.18 18.47 -9.40
CA LYS A 554 46.12 19.14 -10.74
C LYS A 554 46.35 18.24 -11.95
N SER A 555 45.87 18.52 -13.17
CA SER A 555 44.77 19.29 -13.80
C SER A 555 45.00 19.17 -15.33
N ALA A 556 43.98 19.40 -16.15
CA ALA A 556 43.96 19.24 -17.61
C ALA A 556 44.85 20.20 -18.45
N SER A 557 45.21 19.79 -19.69
CA SER A 557 45.43 20.67 -20.87
C SER A 557 45.41 19.91 -22.22
N ARG A 558 44.87 20.56 -23.27
CA ARG A 558 44.70 20.17 -24.70
C ARG A 558 46.02 20.15 -25.51
N ALA A 559 46.09 19.35 -26.60
CA ALA A 559 45.97 19.80 -28.02
C ALA A 559 46.50 18.82 -29.09
N THR A 560 45.73 18.73 -30.19
CA THR A 560 46.07 18.61 -31.64
C THR A 560 46.45 17.29 -32.37
N THR A 561 45.61 17.04 -33.40
CA THR A 561 45.84 16.59 -34.81
C THR A 561 46.11 15.13 -35.17
N GLY A 562 45.30 14.59 -36.11
CA GLY A 562 45.74 13.58 -37.08
C GLY A 562 44.73 12.58 -37.66
N THR A 563 43.91 13.00 -38.62
CA THR A 563 43.63 12.32 -39.92
C THR A 563 42.87 10.96 -40.04
N ALA A 564 41.65 11.07 -40.59
CA ALA A 564 40.98 10.34 -41.71
C ALA A 564 40.69 8.80 -41.77
N CYS A 565 39.44 8.56 -42.22
CA CYS A 565 38.92 7.54 -43.17
C CYS A 565 38.62 6.07 -42.77
N SER A 566 37.31 5.76 -42.87
CA SER A 566 36.63 4.58 -43.44
C SER A 566 37.02 3.15 -43.03
N THR A 567 36.05 2.34 -42.59
CA THR A 567 35.52 1.13 -43.27
C THR A 567 34.54 0.34 -42.38
N ALA A 568 33.87 -0.62 -42.99
CA ALA A 568 32.60 -1.25 -42.63
C ALA A 568 32.67 -2.39 -41.60
N ALA A 569 31.48 -2.67 -41.06
CA ALA A 569 30.89 -3.98 -40.75
C ALA A 569 31.41 -4.85 -39.57
N SER A 570 30.39 -5.43 -38.92
CA SER A 570 30.29 -6.74 -38.28
C SER A 570 30.24 -6.79 -36.74
N GLY A 571 29.09 -7.26 -36.27
CA GLY A 571 28.84 -8.16 -35.15
C GLY A 571 29.68 -8.06 -33.87
N SER A 572 29.01 -7.78 -32.74
CA SER A 572 28.84 -8.76 -31.66
C SER A 572 28.36 -8.08 -30.36
N THR A 573 27.34 -8.67 -29.76
CA THR A 573 27.07 -8.80 -28.31
C THR A 573 27.51 -7.64 -27.40
N ALA A 574 26.57 -6.77 -27.04
CA ALA A 574 26.70 -5.90 -25.87
C ALA A 574 26.15 -6.61 -24.64
N SER A 575 27.04 -6.91 -23.68
CA SER A 575 26.70 -7.32 -22.33
C SER A 575 26.05 -6.15 -21.59
N ALA A 576 24.80 -6.33 -21.15
CA ALA A 576 24.17 -5.41 -20.21
C ALA A 576 24.62 -5.77 -18.78
N THR A 577 25.25 -4.80 -18.12
CA THR A 577 25.57 -4.82 -16.69
C THR A 577 24.27 -4.89 -15.87
N PRO A 578 24.10 -5.82 -14.91
CA PRO A 578 22.89 -5.83 -14.10
C PRO A 578 22.97 -4.75 -13.01
N THR A 579 22.00 -3.85 -13.02
CA THR A 579 21.61 -3.02 -11.88
C THR A 579 21.16 -3.94 -10.74
N ARG A 580 21.89 -3.93 -9.62
CA ARG A 580 21.51 -4.63 -8.39
C ARG A 580 20.35 -3.90 -7.71
N THR A 581 19.13 -4.39 -7.89
CA THR A 581 18.07 -4.23 -6.90
C THR A 581 18.23 -5.34 -5.84
N ARG A 582 18.46 -4.95 -4.59
CA ARG A 582 18.45 -5.90 -3.46
C ARG A 582 17.02 -5.96 -2.92
N SER A 583 16.26 -6.98 -3.31
CA SER A 583 15.26 -7.57 -2.42
C SER A 583 15.83 -8.89 -1.92
N SER A 584 15.90 -9.08 -0.61
CA SER A 584 16.28 -10.36 -0.02
C SER A 584 15.02 -11.02 0.53
N ARG A 585 14.32 -11.80 -0.29
CA ARG A 585 13.41 -12.82 0.22
C ARG A 585 14.30 -13.97 0.74
N ARG A 586 14.22 -14.27 2.03
CA ARG A 586 14.93 -15.40 2.64
C ARG A 586 13.94 -16.25 3.41
N SER A 587 13.61 -17.42 2.87
CA SER A 587 12.91 -18.47 3.60
C SER A 587 13.86 -19.13 4.60
N TRP A 588 13.36 -19.45 5.79
CA TRP A 588 14.15 -20.12 6.83
C TRP A 588 13.67 -21.56 6.99
N VAL A 589 14.63 -22.47 7.21
CA VAL A 589 14.37 -23.87 7.54
C VAL A 589 14.64 -24.05 9.03
N ILE A 590 13.59 -24.30 9.82
CA ILE A 590 13.70 -24.47 11.28
C ILE A 590 13.77 -25.96 11.59
N ARG A 591 14.76 -26.41 12.36
CA ARG A 591 14.83 -27.81 12.81
C ARG A 591 13.78 -28.06 13.89
N ALA A 592 12.82 -28.96 13.63
CA ALA A 592 11.88 -29.39 14.65
C ALA A 592 12.60 -30.35 15.62
N THR A 593 12.64 -30.00 16.91
CA THR A 593 13.05 -30.94 17.96
C THR A 593 11.79 -31.59 18.51
N SER A 594 11.71 -32.92 18.36
CA SER A 594 10.63 -33.78 18.88
C SER A 594 10.39 -33.62 20.37
#